data_AF-A0AAD1FZG9-F1
#
_entry.id   AF-A0AAD1FZG9-F1
#
_cell.length_a   1.000
_cell.length_b   1.000
_cell.length_c   1.000
_cell.angle_alpha   90.00
_cell.angle_beta   90.00
_cell.angle_gamma   90.00
#
_symmetry.space_group_name_H-M   'P 1'
#
loop_
_entity.id
_entity.type
_entity.pdbx_description
1 polymer ?
#
loop_
_entity_poly.entity_id
_entity_poly.type
_entity_poly.pdbx_seq_one_letter_code
_entity_poly.pdbx_strand_id
1 'polypeptide(L)'
;MPGDEAWLVGEHRSNGERKYYLSNLPADTPIKKLAGAIKARWICEQAHQQLKEELGLDHFEGRSWTGLHRHALMTMIAYAFLQSRRLAAAGRKKRIGGPPPQPSLPAVRQAILDRLSRPPPRHCPNCGCSLRPPAKPNLPK
;
A
#
# COMPACT_ATOMS: atom_id res chain seq x y z
N MET A 1 -21.00 -34.84 -9.25
CA MET A 1 -20.58 -34.91 -7.84
C MET A 1 -21.16 -33.70 -7.11
N PRO A 2 -21.70 -33.83 -5.89
CA PRO A 2 -22.07 -32.65 -5.11
C PRO A 2 -20.79 -31.88 -4.76
N GLY A 3 -20.78 -30.57 -4.98
CA GLY A 3 -19.64 -29.71 -4.66
C GLY A 3 -19.55 -29.42 -3.16
N ASP A 4 -18.42 -28.85 -2.74
CA ASP A 4 -18.18 -28.45 -1.35
C ASP A 4 -19.26 -27.47 -0.85
N GLU A 5 -19.57 -27.54 0.45
CA GLU A 5 -20.57 -26.66 1.07
C GLU A 5 -20.18 -25.17 0.93
N ALA A 6 -21.14 -24.36 0.49
CA ALA A 6 -20.98 -22.92 0.30
C ALA A 6 -22.18 -22.15 0.85
N TRP A 7 -21.92 -20.95 1.34
CA TRP A 7 -22.89 -20.03 1.94
C TRP A 7 -23.34 -18.98 0.93
N LEU A 8 -24.65 -18.74 0.88
CA LEU A 8 -25.22 -17.59 0.15
C LEU A 8 -25.42 -16.41 1.11
N VAL A 9 -24.82 -15.28 0.78
CA VAL A 9 -24.90 -14.04 1.56
C VAL A 9 -25.77 -13.04 0.80
N GLY A 10 -26.90 -12.66 1.39
CA GLY A 10 -27.77 -11.60 0.88
C GLY A 10 -27.46 -10.24 1.49
N GLU A 11 -27.12 -9.26 0.65
CA GLU A 11 -27.06 -7.84 1.02
C GLU A 11 -28.36 -7.16 0.58
N HIS A 12 -29.09 -6.58 1.54
CA HIS A 12 -30.26 -5.75 1.27
C HIS A 12 -29.94 -4.29 1.56
N ARG A 13 -30.17 -3.42 0.58
CA ARG A 13 -29.91 -1.98 0.67
C ARG A 13 -31.20 -1.21 0.86
N SER A 14 -31.09 -0.02 1.44
CA SER A 14 -32.23 0.88 1.71
C SER A 14 -32.94 1.38 0.43
N ASN A 15 -32.26 1.36 -0.72
CA ASN A 15 -32.83 1.67 -2.04
C ASN A 15 -33.62 0.49 -2.65
N GLY A 16 -33.81 -0.62 -1.93
CA GLY A 16 -34.48 -1.82 -2.41
C GLY A 16 -33.59 -2.75 -3.26
N GLU A 17 -32.33 -2.39 -3.52
CA GLU A 17 -31.38 -3.22 -4.24
C GLU A 17 -30.96 -4.43 -3.39
N ARG A 18 -30.96 -5.61 -4.01
CA ARG A 18 -30.52 -6.88 -3.40
C ARG A 18 -29.32 -7.43 -4.15
N LYS A 19 -28.26 -7.77 -3.43
CA LYS A 19 -27.09 -8.46 -3.98
C LYS A 19 -26.88 -9.78 -3.27
N TYR A 20 -26.43 -10.77 -4.03
CA TYR A 20 -26.13 -12.09 -3.49
C TYR A 20 -24.68 -12.44 -3.77
N TYR A 21 -24.02 -13.03 -2.78
CA TYR A 21 -22.61 -13.42 -2.85
C TYR A 21 -22.47 -14.86 -2.39
N LEU A 22 -21.64 -15.65 -3.07
CA LEU A 22 -21.29 -17.00 -2.64
C LEU A 22 -20.00 -16.96 -1.83
N SER A 23 -19.95 -17.67 -0.70
CA SER A 23 -18.77 -17.75 0.17
C SER A 23 -18.50 -19.19 0.60
N ASN A 24 -17.24 -19.60 0.49
CA ASN A 24 -16.74 -20.87 1.02
C ASN A 24 -16.08 -20.70 2.40
N LEU A 25 -16.35 -19.60 3.11
CA LEU A 25 -15.81 -19.37 4.44
C LEU A 25 -16.49 -20.29 5.47
N PRO A 26 -15.79 -20.65 6.56
CA PRO A 26 -16.37 -21.45 7.64
C PRO A 26 -17.66 -20.83 8.21
N ALA A 27 -18.60 -21.68 8.63
CA ALA A 27 -19.91 -21.28 9.15
C ALA A 27 -19.83 -20.37 10.39
N ASP A 28 -18.77 -20.54 11.19
CA ASP A 28 -18.47 -19.75 12.39
C ASP A 28 -17.83 -18.38 12.07
N THR A 29 -17.63 -18.06 10.79
CA THR A 29 -17.06 -16.77 10.38
C THR A 29 -17.96 -15.61 10.81
N PRO A 30 -17.44 -14.62 11.56
CA PRO A 30 -18.23 -13.47 11.97
C PRO A 30 -18.74 -12.69 10.75
N ILE A 31 -20.01 -12.24 10.81
CA ILE A 31 -20.65 -11.50 9.71
C ILE A 31 -19.86 -10.24 9.30
N LYS A 32 -19.17 -9.59 10.23
CA LYS A 32 -18.29 -8.44 9.94
C LYS A 32 -17.12 -8.82 9.03
N LYS A 33 -16.52 -9.99 9.25
CA LYS A 33 -15.40 -10.51 8.45
C LYS A 33 -15.89 -10.91 7.06
N LEU A 34 -17.07 -11.53 6.98
CA LEU A 34 -17.75 -11.88 5.73
C LEU A 34 -18.07 -10.63 4.89
N ALA A 35 -18.71 -9.62 5.50
CA ALA A 35 -18.98 -8.34 4.86
C ALA A 35 -17.68 -7.64 4.43
N GLY A 36 -16.65 -7.65 5.28
CA GLY A 36 -15.34 -7.11 4.94
C GLY A 36 -14.72 -7.77 3.72
N ALA A 37 -14.76 -9.10 3.63
CA ALA A 37 -14.25 -9.85 2.47
C ALA A 37 -15.03 -9.53 1.19
N ILE A 38 -16.36 -9.49 1.26
CA ILE A 38 -17.22 -9.14 0.12
C ILE A 38 -16.90 -7.72 -0.38
N LYS A 39 -16.75 -6.76 0.53
CA LYS A 39 -16.44 -5.37 0.18
C LYS A 39 -14.98 -5.16 -0.23
N ALA A 40 -14.06 -6.03 0.16
CA ALA A 40 -12.65 -5.95 -0.22
C ALA A 40 -12.44 -6.06 -1.73
N ARG A 41 -13.33 -6.75 -2.46
CA ARG A 41 -13.28 -6.80 -3.93
C ARG A 41 -13.21 -5.42 -4.56
N TRP A 42 -14.06 -4.50 -4.10
CA TRP A 42 -14.10 -3.14 -4.63
C TRP A 42 -12.79 -2.38 -4.34
N ILE A 43 -12.18 -2.63 -3.17
CA ILE A 43 -10.87 -2.03 -2.82
C ILE A 43 -9.79 -2.49 -3.81
N CYS A 44 -9.80 -3.77 -4.22
CA CYS A 44 -8.88 -4.27 -5.23
C CYS A 44 -9.09 -3.62 -6.60
N GLU A 45 -10.35 -3.42 -7.02
CA GLU A 45 -10.66 -2.74 -8.28
C GLU A 45 -10.17 -1.29 -8.25
N GLN A 46 -10.44 -0.57 -7.16
CA GLN A 46 -9.97 0.80 -6.96
C GLN A 46 -8.44 0.89 -6.95
N ALA A 47 -7.75 -0.04 -6.28
CA ALA A 47 -6.29 -0.08 -6.26
C ALA A 47 -5.68 -0.30 -7.65
N HIS A 48 -6.28 -1.19 -8.46
CA HIS A 48 -5.85 -1.39 -9.85
C HIS A 48 -6.09 -0.15 -10.71
N GLN A 49 -7.22 0.54 -10.52
CA GLN A 49 -7.50 1.78 -11.24
C GLN A 49 -6.45 2.85 -10.93
N GLN A 50 -6.13 3.06 -9.64
CA GLN A 50 -5.10 4.02 -9.23
C GLN A 50 -3.71 3.66 -9.74
N LEU A 51 -3.37 2.36 -9.75
CA LEU A 51 -2.10 1.90 -10.30
C LEU A 51 -1.94 2.23 -11.79
N LYS A 52 -3.02 2.14 -12.57
CA LYS A 52 -3.01 2.49 -14.00
C LYS A 52 -3.04 4.00 -14.19
N GLU A 53 -4.10 4.66 -13.72
CA GLU A 53 -4.38 6.06 -14.02
C GLU A 53 -3.40 7.04 -13.35
N GLU A 54 -3.01 6.80 -12.09
CA GLU A 54 -2.15 7.74 -11.34
C GLU A 54 -0.67 7.37 -11.41
N LEU A 55 -0.35 6.08 -11.52
CA LEU A 55 1.03 5.56 -11.40
C LEU A 55 1.60 4.98 -12.69
N GLY A 56 0.80 4.92 -13.76
CA GLY A 56 1.25 4.51 -15.09
C GLY A 56 1.62 3.04 -15.19
N LEU A 57 0.93 2.15 -14.47
CA LEU A 57 1.13 0.71 -14.58
C LEU A 57 0.98 0.22 -16.04
N ASP A 58 0.13 0.87 -16.82
CA ASP A 58 -0.15 0.60 -18.24
C ASP A 58 0.70 1.42 -19.22
N HIS A 59 1.61 2.28 -18.74
CA HIS A 59 2.52 3.08 -19.58
C HIS A 59 3.81 2.33 -19.98
N PHE A 60 3.88 1.02 -19.76
CA PHE A 60 5.05 0.24 -20.13
C PHE A 60 5.06 -0.08 -21.64
N GLU A 61 6.05 0.45 -22.36
CA GLU A 61 6.20 0.26 -23.82
C GLU A 61 7.28 -0.76 -24.21
N GLY A 62 7.95 -1.36 -23.23
CA GLY A 62 8.99 -2.37 -23.46
C GLY A 62 8.44 -3.72 -23.91
N ARG A 63 9.31 -4.59 -24.43
CA ARG A 63 8.94 -5.95 -24.90
C ARG A 63 9.56 -7.09 -24.09
N SER A 64 10.26 -6.80 -23.00
CA SER A 64 10.87 -7.82 -22.15
C SER A 64 9.99 -8.12 -20.93
N TRP A 65 9.83 -9.40 -20.62
CA TRP A 65 9.17 -9.86 -19.40
C TRP A 65 9.81 -9.27 -18.14
N THR A 66 11.15 -9.25 -18.11
CA THR A 66 11.93 -8.69 -17.01
C THR A 66 11.71 -7.18 -16.85
N GLY A 67 11.57 -6.45 -17.96
CA GLY A 67 11.24 -5.02 -17.97
C GLY A 67 9.85 -4.77 -17.41
N LEU A 68 8.85 -5.52 -17.87
CA LEU A 68 7.48 -5.43 -17.38
C LEU A 68 7.39 -5.70 -15.87
N HIS A 69 8.07 -6.75 -15.40
CA HIS A 69 8.06 -7.12 -13.99
C HIS A 69 8.72 -6.07 -13.10
N ARG A 70 9.82 -5.47 -13.56
CA ARG A 70 10.47 -4.35 -12.85
C ARG A 70 9.58 -3.11 -12.82
N HIS A 71 8.93 -2.77 -13.94
CA HIS A 71 7.98 -1.67 -14.02
C HIS A 71 6.83 -1.85 -13.02
N ALA A 72 6.16 -3.01 -13.08
CA ALA A 72 5.06 -3.34 -12.17
C ALA A 72 5.50 -3.30 -10.69
N LEU A 73 6.69 -3.80 -10.37
CA LEU A 73 7.24 -3.73 -9.01
C LEU A 73 7.43 -2.28 -8.57
N MET A 74 8.02 -1.43 -9.41
CA MET A 74 8.24 -0.02 -9.09
C MET A 74 6.92 0.73 -8.88
N THR A 75 5.91 0.50 -9.72
CA THR A 75 4.58 1.12 -9.55
C THR A 75 3.90 0.63 -8.28
N MET A 76 4.00 -0.66 -7.93
CA MET A 76 3.47 -1.21 -6.67
C MET A 76 4.17 -0.62 -5.44
N ILE A 77 5.49 -0.43 -5.46
CA ILE A 77 6.24 0.22 -4.37
C ILE A 77 5.79 1.68 -4.20
N ALA A 78 5.64 2.42 -5.30
CA ALA A 78 5.13 3.79 -5.27
C ALA A 78 3.71 3.86 -4.68
N TYR A 79 2.83 2.93 -5.08
CA TYR A 79 1.49 2.81 -4.54
C TYR A 79 1.50 2.55 -3.03
N ALA A 80 2.29 1.56 -2.58
CA ALA A 80 2.42 1.24 -1.16
C ALA A 80 2.94 2.44 -0.34
N PHE A 81 3.91 3.18 -0.89
CA PHE A 81 4.41 4.41 -0.27
C PHE A 81 3.30 5.45 -0.12
N LEU A 82 2.55 5.75 -1.19
CA LEU A 82 1.43 6.70 -1.13
C LEU A 82 0.36 6.25 -0.13
N GLN A 83 0.02 4.97 -0.12
CA GLN A 83 -0.96 4.44 0.82
C GLN A 83 -0.47 4.55 2.27
N SER A 84 0.82 4.34 2.54
CA SER A 84 1.40 4.55 3.87
C SER A 84 1.28 6.00 4.33
N ARG A 85 1.45 6.97 3.41
CA ARG A 85 1.30 8.40 3.69
C ARG A 85 -0.16 8.78 3.95
N ARG A 86 -1.09 8.25 3.14
CA ARG A 86 -2.54 8.44 3.32
C ARG A 86 -3.00 7.92 4.68
N LEU A 87 -2.59 6.70 5.06
CA LEU A 87 -2.91 6.10 6.35
C LEU A 87 -2.31 6.89 7.52
N ALA A 88 -1.05 7.32 7.43
CA ALA A 88 -0.42 8.15 8.45
C ALA A 88 -1.13 9.51 8.63
N ALA A 89 -1.60 10.13 7.55
CA ALA A 89 -2.39 11.36 7.61
C ALA A 89 -3.78 11.13 8.22
N ALA A 90 -4.45 10.04 7.88
CA ALA A 90 -5.74 9.66 8.46
C ALA A 90 -5.63 9.36 9.98
N GLY A 91 -4.54 8.69 10.40
CA GLY A 91 -4.23 8.47 11.82
C GLY A 91 -3.95 9.76 12.58
N ARG A 92 -3.32 10.77 11.94
CA ARG A 92 -3.12 12.11 12.52
C ARG A 92 -4.42 12.90 12.63
N LYS A 93 -5.36 12.76 11.69
CA LYS A 93 -6.69 13.43 11.74
C LYS A 93 -7.54 13.01 12.94
N LYS A 94 -7.29 11.86 13.58
CA LYS A 94 -7.94 11.49 14.85
C LYS A 94 -7.44 12.28 16.07
N ARG A 95 -6.40 13.12 15.96
CA ARG A 95 -5.84 13.87 17.10
C ARG A 95 -5.95 15.38 17.06
N ILE A 96 -6.46 16.01 15.99
CA ILE A 96 -6.58 17.47 15.95
C ILE A 96 -7.82 17.88 15.15
N GLY A 97 -8.73 18.61 15.79
CA GLY A 97 -9.87 19.28 15.16
C GLY A 97 -9.43 20.46 14.28
N GLY A 98 -8.76 20.16 13.16
CA GLY A 98 -8.37 21.13 12.14
C GLY A 98 -7.52 20.48 11.04
N PRO A 99 -7.59 20.93 9.76
CA PRO A 99 -6.76 20.37 8.71
C PRO A 99 -5.29 20.72 8.94
N PRO A 100 -4.37 19.74 9.01
CA PRO A 100 -2.95 20.05 9.00
C PRO A 100 -2.57 20.67 7.64
N PRO A 101 -1.71 21.71 7.61
CA PRO A 101 -1.27 22.33 6.36
C PRO A 101 -0.62 21.27 5.46
N GLN A 102 -1.03 21.23 4.20
CA GLN A 102 -0.42 20.32 3.23
C GLN A 102 1.02 20.79 2.96
N PRO A 103 2.03 19.92 3.10
CA PRO A 103 3.40 20.30 2.82
C PRO A 103 3.55 20.59 1.32
N SER A 104 4.10 21.75 1.00
CA SER A 104 4.43 22.11 -0.38
C SER A 104 5.51 21.17 -0.94
N LEU A 105 5.56 21.00 -2.26
CA LEU A 105 6.58 20.18 -2.95
C LEU A 105 8.02 20.52 -2.51
N PRO A 106 8.41 21.79 -2.29
CA PRO A 106 9.72 22.14 -1.72
C PRO A 106 9.96 21.56 -0.33
N ALA A 107 8.95 21.55 0.55
CA ALA A 107 9.06 21.00 1.90
C ALA A 107 9.24 19.46 1.88
N VAL A 108 8.54 18.78 0.97
CA VAL A 108 8.70 17.33 0.76
C VAL A 108 10.11 17.02 0.23
N ARG A 109 10.61 17.81 -0.73
CA ARG A 109 11.96 17.65 -1.28
C ARG A 109 13.04 17.83 -0.22
N GLN A 110 12.94 18.85 0.63
CA GLN A 110 13.90 19.08 1.72
C GLN A 110 13.89 17.95 2.75
N ALA A 111 12.71 17.42 3.09
CA ALA A 111 12.60 16.29 4.01
C ALA A 111 13.22 14.99 3.44
N ILE A 112 13.16 14.78 2.13
CA ILE A 112 13.83 13.66 1.46
C ILE A 112 15.35 13.86 1.51
N LEU A 113 15.83 15.06 1.17
CA LEU A 113 17.26 15.37 1.19
C LEU A 113 17.84 15.21 2.59
N ASP A 114 17.20 15.76 3.63
CA ASP A 114 17.61 15.61 5.03
C ASP A 114 17.70 14.13 5.44
N ARG A 115 16.76 13.30 4.98
CA ARG A 115 16.76 11.88 5.30
C ARG A 115 17.90 11.12 4.62
N LEU A 116 18.28 11.53 3.41
CA LEU A 116 19.40 10.95 2.67
C LEU A 116 20.76 11.43 3.19
N SER A 117 20.84 12.65 3.74
CA SER A 117 22.08 13.23 4.29
C SER A 117 22.32 12.88 5.76
N ARG A 118 21.34 12.29 6.47
CA ARG A 118 21.56 11.73 7.81
C ARG A 118 22.61 10.63 7.77
N PRO A 119 23.66 10.72 8.62
CA PRO A 119 24.64 9.64 8.69
C PRO A 119 23.95 8.36 9.15
N PRO A 120 24.39 7.19 8.64
CA PRO A 120 23.85 5.92 9.10
C PRO A 120 24.01 5.78 10.61
N PRO A 121 23.08 5.10 11.29
CA PRO A 121 23.15 4.90 12.73
C PRO A 121 24.47 4.19 13.08
N ARG A 122 25.14 4.64 14.15
CA ARG A 122 26.41 4.03 14.60
C ARG A 122 26.22 2.66 15.25
N HIS A 123 24.99 2.32 15.60
CA HIS A 123 24.61 1.07 16.23
C HIS A 123 23.41 0.47 15.51
N CYS A 124 23.41 -0.85 15.34
CA CYS A 124 22.26 -1.55 14.80
C CYS A 124 21.07 -1.43 15.76
N PRO A 125 19.90 -0.95 15.31
CA PRO A 125 18.72 -0.79 16.18
C PRO A 125 18.14 -2.12 16.69
N ASN A 126 18.55 -3.25 16.13
CA ASN A 126 18.03 -4.57 16.48
C ASN A 126 18.93 -5.34 17.48
N CYS A 127 20.24 -5.15 17.42
CA CYS A 127 21.19 -5.89 18.27
C CYS A 127 22.17 -5.01 19.05
N GLY A 128 22.17 -3.69 18.85
CA GLY A 128 23.05 -2.74 19.56
C GLY A 128 24.52 -2.77 19.14
N CYS A 129 24.94 -3.71 18.29
CA CYS A 129 26.31 -3.79 17.81
C CYS A 129 26.73 -2.53 17.04
N SER A 130 27.98 -2.09 17.23
CA SER A 130 28.56 -0.98 16.48
C SER A 130 28.65 -1.34 15.00
N LEU A 131 28.01 -0.53 14.14
CA LEU A 131 28.12 -0.67 12.70
C LEU A 131 29.45 -0.06 12.27
N ARG A 132 30.41 -0.92 11.90
CA ARG A 132 31.71 -0.50 11.41
C ARG A 132 31.49 0.39 10.16
N PRO A 133 32.04 1.61 10.11
CA PRO A 133 31.87 2.46 8.93
C PRO A 133 32.48 1.77 7.71
N PRO A 134 31.90 1.93 6.50
CA PRO A 134 32.50 1.41 5.28
C PRO A 134 33.90 2.02 5.11
N ALA A 135 34.86 1.19 4.71
CA ALA A 135 36.21 1.64 4.37
C ALA A 135 36.11 2.71 3.28
N LYS A 136 36.81 3.84 3.44
CA LYS A 136 36.85 4.89 2.41
C LYS A 136 37.44 4.28 1.13
N PRO A 137 36.77 4.39 -0.03
CA PRO A 137 37.38 3.98 -1.29
C PRO A 137 38.61 4.86 -1.55
N ASN A 138 39.74 4.23 -1.86
CA ASN A 138 40.95 4.93 -2.28
C ASN A 138 40.69 5.63 -3.61
N LEU A 139 40.68 6.97 -3.61
CA LEU A 139 40.70 7.77 -4.84
C LEU A 139 42.18 7.91 -5.29
N PRO A 140 42.54 7.56 -6.53
CA PRO A 140 43.87 7.87 -7.07
C PRO A 140 44.04 9.40 -7.19
N LYS A 141 45.27 9.87 -6.91
CA LYS A 141 45.69 11.27 -7.00
C LYS A 141 45.72 11.78 -8.43
#